data_AF-A0A529LLL4-F1
#
_entry.id   AF-A0A529LLL4-F1
#
_cell.length_a   1.000
_cell.length_b   1.000
_cell.length_c   1.000
_cell.angle_alpha   90.00
_cell.angle_beta   90.00
_cell.angle_gamma   90.00
#
_symmetry.space_group_name_H-M   'P 1'
#
loop_
_entity.id
_entity.type
_entity.pdbx_description
1 polymer ?
#
loop_
_entity_poly.entity_id
_entity_poly.type
_entity_poly.pdbx_seq_one_letter_code
_entity_poly.pdbx_strand_id
1 'polypeptide(L)' 'GRTRPDDKIDPAVGITRLLPVGAEVGAGETLALIHARSSADAEAAAATVLSAYTVGASKPPADKSVIRRILPRG' A
#
# COMPACT_ATOMS: atom_id res chain seq x y z
N GLY A 1 -7.74 -1.88 -10.75
CA GLY A 1 -6.91 -2.82 -11.52
C GLY A 1 -7.78 -3.57 -12.52
N ARG A 2 -7.18 -4.44 -13.33
CA ARG A 2 -7.93 -5.35 -14.24
C ARG A 2 -7.77 -6.78 -13.74
N THR A 3 -8.85 -7.55 -13.74
CA THR A 3 -8.78 -9.00 -13.46
C THR A 3 -8.67 -9.78 -14.77
N ARG A 4 -9.31 -9.27 -15.84
CA ARG A 4 -9.21 -9.78 -17.20
C ARG A 4 -8.56 -8.76 -18.14
N PRO A 5 -7.95 -9.20 -19.25
CA PRO A 5 -7.28 -8.31 -20.19
C PRO A 5 -8.16 -7.19 -20.72
N ASP A 6 -9.50 -7.34 -20.79
CA ASP A 6 -10.44 -6.38 -21.37
C ASP A 6 -11.19 -5.49 -20.35
N ASP A 7 -11.04 -5.74 -19.04
CA ASP A 7 -11.79 -5.02 -17.99
C ASP A 7 -11.41 -3.55 -17.88
N LYS A 8 -12.37 -2.61 -18.02
CA LYS A 8 -12.08 -1.18 -17.85
C LYS A 8 -11.56 -0.88 -16.43
N ILE A 9 -10.52 -0.03 -16.34
CA ILE A 9 -9.99 0.47 -15.07
C ILE A 9 -10.73 1.78 -14.75
N ASP A 10 -11.19 1.93 -13.52
CA ASP A 10 -11.59 3.24 -12.99
C ASP A 10 -10.34 3.99 -12.49
N PRO A 11 -9.94 5.13 -13.10
CA PRO A 11 -8.80 5.91 -12.65
C PRO A 11 -9.06 6.72 -11.38
N ALA A 12 -10.32 6.87 -10.95
CA ALA A 12 -10.68 7.59 -9.74
C ALA A 12 -10.52 6.75 -8.47
N VAL A 13 -10.42 5.42 -8.59
CA VAL A 13 -10.18 4.54 -7.43
C VAL A 13 -8.69 4.33 -7.19
N GLY A 14 -8.31 4.14 -5.93
CA GLY A 14 -6.92 3.92 -5.54
C GLY A 14 -6.68 4.12 -4.06
N ILE A 15 -5.41 4.06 -3.67
CA ILE A 15 -4.97 4.25 -2.29
C ILE A 15 -3.91 5.35 -2.28
N THR A 16 -4.04 6.29 -1.35
CA THR A 16 -3.15 7.44 -1.20
C THR A 16 -2.77 7.62 0.27
N ARG A 17 -1.80 8.50 0.56
CA ARG A 17 -1.39 8.84 1.93
C ARG A 17 -0.99 7.62 2.78
N LEU A 18 -0.38 6.61 2.14
CA LEU A 18 0.10 5.43 2.83
C LEU A 18 1.22 5.82 3.80
N LEU A 19 1.12 5.37 5.05
CA LEU A 19 2.21 5.49 5.99
C LEU A 19 3.42 4.67 5.50
N PRO A 20 4.62 5.26 5.44
CA PRO A 20 5.81 4.55 5.00
C PRO A 20 6.27 3.53 6.05
N VAL A 21 7.09 2.56 5.62
CA VAL A 21 7.70 1.58 6.52
C VAL A 21 8.53 2.30 7.60
N GLY A 22 8.27 1.94 8.85
CA GLY A 22 8.93 2.53 10.01
C GLY A 22 8.38 3.89 10.45
N ALA A 23 7.24 4.32 9.92
CA ALA A 23 6.43 5.36 10.55
C ALA A 23 5.83 4.86 11.87
N GLU A 24 5.71 5.76 12.84
CA GLU A 24 4.95 5.52 14.06
C GLU A 24 3.46 5.75 13.78
N VAL A 25 2.61 4.98 14.45
CA VAL A 25 1.16 5.12 14.36
C VAL A 25 0.51 4.78 15.69
N GLY A 26 -0.43 5.62 16.12
CA GLY A 26 -1.26 5.41 17.31
C GLY A 26 -2.60 4.74 17.02
N ALA A 27 -3.27 4.26 18.07
CA ALA A 27 -4.64 3.75 17.94
C ALA A 27 -5.58 4.87 17.47
N GLY A 28 -6.36 4.61 16.41
CA GLY A 28 -7.27 5.57 15.80
C GLY A 28 -6.63 6.50 14.77
N GLU A 29 -5.31 6.43 14.57
CA GLU A 29 -4.65 7.15 13.49
C GLU A 29 -4.81 6.43 12.14
N THR A 30 -4.73 7.21 11.06
CA THR A 30 -5.00 6.72 9.71
C THR A 30 -3.75 6.12 9.08
N LEU A 31 -3.86 4.87 8.59
CA LEU A 31 -2.77 4.19 7.87
C LEU A 31 -2.67 4.60 6.39
N ALA A 32 -3.82 4.79 5.74
CA ALA A 32 -3.94 5.13 4.33
C ALA A 32 -5.33 5.72 4.04
N LEU A 33 -5.45 6.43 2.93
CA LEU A 33 -6.71 6.95 2.40
C LEU A 33 -7.14 6.15 1.17
N ILE A 34 -8.34 5.58 1.23
CA ILE A 34 -8.92 4.76 0.15
C ILE A 34 -9.92 5.59 -0.65
N HIS A 35 -9.71 5.63 -1.97
CA HIS A 35 -10.65 6.17 -2.94
C HIS A 35 -11.41 5.01 -3.58
N ALA A 36 -12.71 4.93 -3.32
CA ALA A 36 -13.58 3.86 -3.79
C ALA A 36 -14.87 4.44 -4.39
N ARG A 37 -15.55 3.67 -5.25
CA ARG A 37 -16.81 4.13 -5.86
C ARG A 37 -18.05 3.82 -5.03
N SER A 38 -17.95 2.85 -4.14
CA SER A 38 -19.00 2.50 -3.19
C SER A 38 -18.42 2.32 -1.79
N SER A 39 -19.28 2.39 -0.78
CA SER A 39 -18.91 2.08 0.60
C SER A 39 -18.48 0.63 0.77
N ALA A 40 -19.16 -0.30 0.09
CA ALA A 40 -18.80 -1.73 0.14
C ALA A 40 -17.39 -1.99 -0.40
N ASP A 41 -17.02 -1.33 -1.52
CA ASP A 41 -15.65 -1.41 -2.05
C ASP A 41 -14.63 -0.79 -1.08
N ALA A 42 -15.00 0.31 -0.42
CA ALA A 42 -14.15 0.96 0.56
C ALA A 42 -13.88 0.06 1.76
N GLU A 43 -14.90 -0.62 2.29
CA GLU A 43 -14.79 -1.56 3.41
C GLU A 43 -13.93 -2.78 3.06
N ALA A 44 -14.15 -3.38 1.88
CA ALA A 44 -13.34 -4.51 1.41
C ALA A 44 -11.87 -4.12 1.23
N ALA A 45 -11.61 -2.94 0.66
CA ALA A 45 -10.26 -2.41 0.51
C ALA A 45 -9.62 -2.09 1.87
N ALA A 46 -10.39 -1.55 2.83
CA ALA A 46 -9.89 -1.24 4.17
C ALA A 46 -9.44 -2.49 4.92
N ALA A 47 -10.25 -3.56 4.87
CA ALA A 47 -9.87 -4.86 5.44
C ALA A 47 -8.58 -5.42 4.80
N THR A 48 -8.44 -5.25 3.49
CA THR A 48 -7.24 -5.69 2.75
C THR A 48 -6.00 -4.87 3.13
N VAL A 49 -6.14 -3.55 3.29
CA VAL A 49 -5.02 -2.70 3.72
C VAL A 49 -4.61 -3.02 5.15
N LEU A 50 -5.57 -3.19 6.05
CA LEU A 50 -5.31 -3.53 7.45
C LEU A 50 -4.58 -4.86 7.59
N SER A 51 -4.92 -5.87 6.80
CA SER A 51 -4.23 -7.16 6.83
C SER A 51 -2.83 -7.12 6.19
N ALA A 52 -2.57 -6.15 5.32
CA ALA A 52 -1.26 -5.96 4.69
C ALA A 52 -0.25 -5.21 5.59
N TYR A 53 -0.72 -4.39 6.54
CA TYR A 53 0.14 -3.67 7.48
C TYR A 53 0.49 -4.55 8.69
N THR A 54 1.76 -4.52 9.10
CA THR A 54 2.21 -5.10 10.37
C THR A 54 2.71 -3.97 11.27
N VAL A 55 2.12 -3.83 12.45
CA VAL A 55 2.53 -2.85 13.46
C VAL A 55 3.33 -3.57 14.55
N GLY A 56 4.55 -3.11 14.81
CA GLY A 56 5.46 -3.70 15.79
C GLY A 56 5.95 -2.66 16.81
N ALA A 57 6.51 -3.14 17.92
CA ALA A 57 6.97 -2.28 19.02
C ALA A 57 8.26 -1.49 18.70
N SER A 58 8.97 -1.84 17.62
CA SER A 58 10.22 -1.20 17.25
C SER A 58 10.25 -0.85 15.77
N LYS A 59 10.85 0.29 15.45
CA LYS A 59 11.10 0.69 14.06
C LYS A 59 12.00 -0.35 13.36
N PRO A 60 11.58 -0.92 12.21
CA PRO A 60 12.39 -1.87 11.48
C PRO A 60 13.65 -1.20 10.89
N PRO A 61 14.72 -1.98 10.62
CA PRO A 61 15.88 -1.46 9.91
C PRO A 61 15.48 -1.00 8.50
N ALA A 62 16.11 0.09 8.04
CA ALA A 62 15.83 0.64 6.72
C ALA A 62 16.56 -0.18 5.63
N ASP A 63 15.79 -0.78 4.73
CA ASP A 63 16.33 -1.45 3.55
C ASP A 63 16.51 -0.47 2.38
N LYS A 64 17.48 -0.77 1.51
CA LYS A 64 17.71 0.00 0.28
C LYS A 64 16.63 -0.36 -0.75
N SER A 65 15.96 0.65 -1.30
CA SER A 65 15.04 0.46 -2.44
C SER A 65 15.75 -0.06 -3.69
N VAL A 66 17.07 0.17 -3.81
CA VAL A 66 17.93 -0.40 -4.86
C VAL A 66 18.91 -1.37 -4.22
N ILE A 67 18.69 -2.67 -4.45
CA ILE A 67 19.51 -3.73 -3.86
C ILE A 67 20.91 -3.77 -4.49
N ARG A 68 20.99 -3.79 -5.83
CA ARG A 68 22.25 -3.75 -6.59
C ARG A 68 22.04 -3.30 -8.03
N ARG A 69 23.12 -2.84 -8.65
CA ARG A 69 23.18 -2.61 -10.12
C ARG A 69 23.98 -3.73 -10.76
N ILE A 70 23.54 -4.21 -11.92
CA ILE A 70 24.23 -5.23 -12.70
C ILE A 70 24.77 -4.54 -13.95
N LEU A 71 26.09 -4.51 -14.10
CA LEU A 71 26.78 -3.94 -15.26
C LEU A 71 27.27 -5.07 -16.19
N PRO A 72 27.28 -4.85 -17.52
CA PRO A 72 27.89 -5.80 -18.44
C PRO A 72 29.37 -6.00 -18.07
N ARG A 73 29.86 -7.24 -18.19
CA ARG A 73 31.30 -7.50 -18.10
C ARG A 73 31.94 -7.03 -19.39
N GLY A 74 32.89 -6.09 -19.28
CA GLY A 74 33.84 -5.78 -20.36
C GLY A 74 34.87 -6.88 -20.52
#